data_AF-A0A061N290-F1
#
_entry.id   AF-A0A061N290-F1
#
_cell.length_a   1.000
_cell.length_b   1.000
_cell.length_c   1.000
_cell.angle_alpha   90.00
_cell.angle_beta   90.00
_cell.angle_gamma   90.00
#
_symmetry.space_group_name_H-M   'P 1'
#
loop_
_entity.id
_entity.type
_entity.pdbx_description
1 polymer ?
#
loop_
_entity_poly.entity_id
_entity_poly.type
_entity_poly.pdbx_seq_one_letter_code
_entity_poly.pdbx_strand_id
1 'polypeptide(L)'
;MAVDESEACLIDFSHVYYHSTWTDAGFDLIDTPGVQSVHERHTQLAMNEIAKADAFLYLMYYHHAYSDADAKFMEKIKQIQSPDYVLINASDLAHDEAEREAVESHVVEQLKTNEHHESVVVSISSKRARMSNNEEGIASFLRDFDERMEPKLQYRAQKELDELLEDHANHLTKWMQFF
;
A
#
# COMPACT_ATOMS: atom_id res chain seq x y z
N MET A 1 -5.39 -4.14 -23.96
CA MET A 1 -4.73 -3.05 -24.72
C MET A 1 -4.44 -1.96 -23.72
N ALA A 2 -3.20 -1.48 -23.62
CA ALA A 2 -2.91 -0.30 -22.81
C ALA A 2 -3.56 0.91 -23.50
N VAL A 3 -4.28 1.72 -22.73
CA VAL A 3 -4.90 2.97 -23.20
C VAL A 3 -3.79 4.02 -23.40
N ASP A 4 -3.94 4.88 -24.40
CA ASP A 4 -3.03 6.01 -24.63
C ASP A 4 -3.07 6.95 -23.41
N GLU A 5 -1.91 7.37 -22.90
CA GLU A 5 -1.77 8.24 -21.73
C GLU A 5 -2.56 9.55 -21.89
N SER A 6 -2.69 10.04 -23.13
CA SER A 6 -3.47 11.23 -23.48
C SER A 6 -4.98 11.07 -23.27
N GLU A 7 -5.52 9.85 -23.37
CA GLU A 7 -6.92 9.56 -23.06
C GLU A 7 -7.09 9.16 -21.59
N ALA A 8 -6.13 8.43 -21.02
CA ALA A 8 -6.15 8.03 -19.61
C ALA A 8 -6.13 9.25 -18.66
N CYS A 9 -5.44 10.34 -19.03
CA CYS A 9 -5.37 11.56 -18.22
C CYS A 9 -6.71 12.34 -18.11
N LEU A 10 -7.73 11.97 -18.89
CA LEU A 10 -9.07 12.57 -18.82
C LEU A 10 -9.96 11.91 -17.75
N ILE A 11 -9.54 10.76 -17.21
CA ILE A 11 -10.27 10.01 -16.21
C ILE A 11 -9.60 10.23 -14.85
N ASP A 12 -10.35 10.74 -13.88
CA ASP A 12 -9.85 11.01 -12.53
C ASP A 12 -9.84 9.74 -11.67
N PHE A 13 -10.88 8.90 -11.78
CA PHE A 13 -11.00 7.65 -11.05
C PHE A 13 -11.81 6.62 -11.84
N SER A 14 -11.47 5.33 -11.70
CA SER A 14 -12.20 4.21 -12.31
C SER A 14 -12.44 3.11 -11.27
N HIS A 15 -13.71 2.80 -11.02
CA HIS A 15 -14.10 1.71 -10.12
C HIS A 15 -14.24 0.39 -10.89
N VAL A 16 -13.59 -0.65 -10.39
CA VAL A 16 -13.71 -2.01 -10.93
C VAL A 16 -14.23 -2.93 -9.82
N TYR A 17 -15.34 -3.60 -10.08
CA TYR A 17 -15.92 -4.57 -9.16
C TYR A 17 -15.47 -5.98 -9.54
N TYR A 18 -14.86 -6.68 -8.59
CA TYR A 18 -14.34 -8.03 -8.77
C TYR A 18 -14.52 -8.83 -7.48
N HIS A 19 -14.97 -10.09 -7.58
CA HIS A 19 -15.11 -10.96 -6.41
C HIS A 19 -13.80 -11.66 -6.07
N SER A 20 -13.35 -11.45 -4.84
CA SER A 20 -12.14 -12.04 -4.26
C SER A 20 -12.31 -12.16 -2.74
N THR A 21 -11.44 -12.93 -2.10
CA THR A 21 -11.42 -13.04 -0.64
C THR A 21 -11.29 -11.68 0.04
N TRP A 22 -10.54 -10.75 -0.56
CA TRP A 22 -10.32 -9.41 0.00
C TRP A 22 -11.56 -8.51 -0.16
N THR A 23 -12.13 -8.44 -1.36
CA THR A 23 -13.32 -7.62 -1.61
C THR A 23 -14.55 -8.14 -0.89
N ASP A 24 -14.67 -9.46 -0.73
CA ASP A 24 -15.76 -10.07 0.04
C ASP A 24 -15.60 -9.82 1.55
N ALA A 25 -14.36 -9.59 2.02
CA ALA A 25 -14.05 -9.13 3.37
C ALA A 25 -14.22 -7.61 3.57
N GLY A 26 -14.56 -6.87 2.50
CA GLY A 26 -14.81 -5.43 2.54
C GLY A 26 -13.57 -4.56 2.30
N PHE A 27 -12.47 -5.12 1.80
CA PHE A 27 -11.29 -4.33 1.43
C PHE A 27 -11.41 -3.76 0.02
N ASP A 28 -11.09 -2.46 -0.10
CA ASP A 28 -10.90 -1.78 -1.38
C ASP A 28 -9.40 -1.63 -1.68
N LEU A 29 -8.98 -2.03 -2.90
CA LEU A 29 -7.60 -1.82 -3.35
C LEU A 29 -7.55 -0.61 -4.29
N ILE A 30 -6.74 0.38 -3.93
CA ILE A 30 -6.52 1.58 -4.73
C ILE A 30 -5.16 1.48 -5.41
N ASP A 31 -5.17 1.31 -6.73
CA ASP A 31 -3.95 1.45 -7.55
C ASP A 31 -3.72 2.93 -7.85
N THR A 32 -2.52 3.43 -7.55
CA THR A 32 -2.19 4.85 -7.70
C THR A 32 -1.33 5.08 -8.94
N PRO A 33 -1.46 6.22 -9.62
CA PRO A 33 -0.57 6.57 -10.73
C PRO A 33 0.90 6.50 -10.32
N GLY A 34 1.76 6.03 -11.23
CA GLY A 34 3.19 5.88 -10.97
C GLY A 34 3.85 7.17 -10.48
N VAL A 35 4.53 7.07 -9.33
CA VAL A 35 5.22 8.19 -8.68
C VAL A 35 6.51 8.61 -9.37
N GLN A 36 6.96 7.84 -10.36
CA GLN A 36 8.16 8.10 -11.17
C GLN A 36 7.90 8.99 -12.39
N SER A 37 6.70 9.56 -12.54
CA SER A 37 6.40 10.44 -13.68
C SER A 37 7.04 11.82 -13.52
N VAL A 38 7.40 12.46 -14.65
CA VAL A 38 7.87 13.85 -14.74
C VAL A 38 6.81 14.86 -14.24
N HIS A 39 5.57 14.42 -14.02
CA HIS A 39 4.44 15.26 -13.67
C HIS A 39 4.13 15.20 -12.16
N GLU A 40 4.44 16.30 -11.45
CA GLU A 40 4.17 16.46 -10.01
C GLU A 40 2.71 16.18 -9.62
N ARG A 41 1.77 16.36 -10.55
CA ARG A 41 0.35 16.05 -10.36
C ARG A 41 0.12 14.59 -9.97
N HIS A 42 0.79 13.63 -10.61
CA HIS A 42 0.60 12.21 -10.31
C HIS A 42 1.10 11.86 -8.90
N THR A 43 2.25 12.39 -8.50
CA THR A 43 2.76 12.26 -7.13
C THR A 43 1.78 12.81 -6.10
N GLN A 44 1.17 13.98 -6.38
CA GLN A 44 0.24 14.60 -5.43
C GLN A 44 -1.08 13.82 -5.30
N LEU A 45 -1.60 13.26 -6.39
CA LEU A 45 -2.75 12.37 -6.35
C LEU A 45 -2.46 11.11 -5.51
N ALA A 46 -1.31 10.47 -5.74
CA ALA A 46 -0.91 9.30 -4.95
C ALA A 46 -0.79 9.63 -3.47
N MET A 47 -0.18 10.78 -3.12
CA MET A 47 -0.05 11.22 -1.72
C MET A 47 -1.41 11.46 -1.04
N ASN A 48 -2.39 12.00 -1.77
CA ASN A 48 -3.74 12.21 -1.22
C ASN A 48 -4.47 10.90 -0.92
N GLU A 49 -4.27 9.87 -1.74
CA GLU A 49 -4.86 8.55 -1.50
C GLU A 49 -4.13 7.83 -0.36
N ILE A 50 -2.80 7.94 -0.29
CA ILE A 50 -2.02 7.40 0.84
C ILE A 50 -2.48 8.00 2.17
N ALA A 51 -2.76 9.31 2.23
CA ALA A 51 -3.21 9.98 3.45
C ALA A 51 -4.57 9.50 3.98
N LYS A 52 -5.38 8.85 3.13
CA LYS A 52 -6.70 8.32 3.49
C LYS A 52 -6.67 6.80 3.70
N ALA A 53 -5.58 6.13 3.37
CA ALA A 53 -5.52 4.68 3.32
C ALA A 53 -5.29 4.07 4.71
N ASP A 54 -6.11 3.09 5.09
CA ASP A 54 -5.95 2.37 6.35
C ASP A 54 -4.67 1.52 6.41
N ALA A 55 -4.23 1.05 5.23
CA ALA A 55 -2.98 0.34 5.02
C ALA A 55 -2.33 0.79 3.70
N PHE A 56 -1.01 0.88 3.70
CA PHE A 56 -0.24 1.33 2.55
C PHE A 56 0.84 0.32 2.15
N LEU A 57 0.78 -0.14 0.90
CA LEU A 57 1.74 -1.04 0.29
C LEU A 57 2.55 -0.29 -0.75
N TYR A 58 3.87 -0.25 -0.60
CA TYR A 58 4.78 0.34 -1.58
C TYR A 58 5.45 -0.74 -2.43
N LEU A 59 5.31 -0.66 -3.75
CA LEU A 59 5.92 -1.60 -4.69
C LEU A 59 7.23 -1.04 -5.26
N MET A 60 8.33 -1.76 -5.08
CA MET A 60 9.62 -1.48 -5.70
C MET A 60 9.94 -2.50 -6.80
N TYR A 61 10.78 -2.12 -7.76
CA TYR A 61 11.27 -3.05 -8.79
C TYR A 61 12.68 -3.54 -8.48
N TYR A 62 12.89 -4.86 -8.52
CA TYR A 62 14.10 -5.54 -8.04
C TYR A 62 15.43 -4.91 -8.50
N HIS A 63 15.61 -4.67 -9.80
CA HIS A 63 16.89 -4.14 -10.32
C HIS A 63 17.25 -2.74 -9.82
N HIS A 64 16.26 -1.96 -9.41
CA HIS A 64 16.42 -0.59 -8.95
C HIS A 64 15.75 -0.42 -7.58
N ALA A 65 15.82 -1.46 -6.75
CA ALA A 65 15.29 -1.41 -5.40
C ALA A 65 15.97 -0.25 -4.64
N TYR A 66 15.17 0.64 -4.09
CA TYR A 66 15.62 1.88 -3.45
C TYR A 66 16.42 2.81 -4.38
N SER A 67 15.86 3.12 -5.56
CA SER A 67 16.42 4.12 -6.46
C SER A 67 16.36 5.55 -5.89
N ASP A 68 17.06 6.51 -6.51
CA ASP A 68 16.97 7.94 -6.16
C ASP A 68 15.52 8.47 -6.20
N ALA A 69 14.68 7.91 -7.08
CA ALA A 69 13.27 8.26 -7.16
C ALA A 69 12.49 7.73 -5.96
N ASP A 70 12.78 6.50 -5.54
CA ASP A 70 12.18 5.89 -4.34
C ASP A 70 12.58 6.66 -3.08
N ALA A 71 13.86 7.01 -2.93
CA ALA A 71 14.35 7.79 -1.80
C ALA A 71 13.65 9.16 -1.70
N LYS A 72 13.54 9.88 -2.83
CA LYS A 72 12.82 11.15 -2.88
C LYS A 72 11.33 11.00 -2.59
N PHE A 73 10.71 9.91 -3.03
CA PHE A 73 9.31 9.67 -2.76
C PHE A 73 9.07 9.34 -1.29
N MET A 74 9.86 8.44 -0.71
CA MET A 74 9.82 8.09 0.72
C MET A 74 9.95 9.33 1.60
N GLU A 75 10.89 10.22 1.31
CA GLU A 75 11.05 11.48 2.05
C GLU A 75 9.79 12.37 1.98
N LYS A 76 9.07 12.38 0.85
CA LYS A 76 7.83 13.17 0.70
C LYS A 76 6.67 12.59 1.51
N ILE A 77 6.54 11.27 1.55
CA ILE A 77 5.43 10.60 2.26
C ILE A 77 5.69 10.42 3.75
N LYS A 78 6.93 10.60 4.19
CA LYS A 78 7.33 10.50 5.60
C LYS A 78 6.49 11.34 6.57
N GLN A 79 6.00 12.49 6.13
CA GLN A 79 5.13 13.36 6.94
C GLN A 79 3.64 12.98 6.87
N ILE A 80 3.28 12.04 6.01
CA ILE A 80 1.91 11.59 5.77
C ILE A 80 1.70 10.24 6.46
N GLN A 81 2.38 9.21 5.95
CA GLN A 81 2.23 7.83 6.39
C GLN A 81 3.44 7.00 5.94
N SER A 82 3.92 6.14 6.82
CA SER A 82 4.93 5.12 6.47
C SER A 82 4.26 3.95 5.76
N PRO A 83 4.93 3.30 4.79
CA PRO A 83 4.45 2.04 4.24
C PRO A 83 4.32 0.99 5.34
N ASP A 84 3.21 0.26 5.35
CA ASP A 84 3.09 -0.94 6.17
C ASP A 84 3.88 -2.10 5.57
N TYR A 85 3.87 -2.17 4.24
CA TYR A 85 4.61 -3.16 3.45
C TYR A 85 5.42 -2.49 2.35
N VAL A 86 6.65 -2.96 2.15
CA VAL A 86 7.47 -2.65 0.98
C VAL A 86 7.72 -3.95 0.22
N LEU A 87 7.06 -4.11 -0.93
CA LEU A 87 7.17 -5.31 -1.73
C LEU A 87 8.16 -5.09 -2.88
N ILE A 88 9.26 -5.86 -2.88
CA ILE A 88 10.27 -5.81 -3.93
C ILE A 88 9.86 -6.80 -5.02
N ASN A 89 9.21 -6.30 -6.08
CA ASN A 89 8.70 -7.12 -7.16
C ASN A 89 9.78 -7.47 -8.19
N ALA A 90 9.52 -8.53 -8.96
CA ALA A 90 10.43 -9.14 -9.94
C ALA A 90 11.64 -9.84 -9.31
N SER A 91 11.45 -10.46 -8.15
CA SER A 91 12.48 -11.28 -7.48
C SER A 91 12.89 -12.53 -8.26
N ASP A 92 12.17 -12.91 -9.33
CA ASP A 92 12.62 -13.95 -10.27
C ASP A 92 13.83 -13.54 -11.11
N LEU A 93 14.26 -12.27 -11.02
CA LEU A 93 15.47 -11.76 -11.66
C LEU A 93 16.74 -11.97 -10.83
N ALA A 94 16.60 -12.33 -9.56
CA ALA A 94 17.75 -12.66 -8.70
C ALA A 94 18.53 -13.83 -9.29
N HIS A 95 19.86 -13.73 -9.31
CA HIS A 95 20.73 -14.81 -9.75
C HIS A 95 20.67 -15.99 -8.77
N ASP A 96 20.66 -15.68 -7.48
CA ASP A 96 20.59 -16.64 -6.39
C ASP A 96 19.90 -16.03 -5.15
N GLU A 97 19.74 -16.85 -4.12
CA GLU A 97 19.10 -16.46 -2.87
C GLU A 97 19.93 -15.42 -2.09
N ALA A 98 21.25 -15.48 -2.17
CA ALA A 98 22.13 -14.55 -1.44
C ALA A 98 22.03 -13.14 -2.01
N GLU A 99 21.91 -12.99 -3.33
CA GLU A 99 21.62 -11.71 -3.97
C GLU A 99 20.28 -11.14 -3.50
N ARG A 100 19.23 -11.98 -3.44
CA ARG A 100 17.90 -11.57 -2.98
C ARG A 100 17.95 -11.06 -1.55
N GLU A 101 18.55 -11.82 -0.64
CA GLU A 101 18.71 -11.43 0.77
C GLU A 101 19.53 -10.14 0.92
N ALA A 102 20.55 -9.93 0.08
CA ALA A 102 21.36 -8.72 0.09
C ALA A 102 20.53 -7.49 -0.35
N VAL A 103 19.70 -7.64 -1.38
CA VAL A 103 18.79 -6.57 -1.85
C VAL A 103 17.75 -6.24 -0.78
N GLU A 104 17.12 -7.24 -0.16
CA GLU A 104 16.18 -7.01 0.95
C GLU A 104 16.85 -6.30 2.12
N SER A 105 18.02 -6.75 2.52
CA SER A 105 18.79 -6.16 3.62
C SER A 105 19.14 -4.70 3.33
N HIS A 106 19.52 -4.40 2.09
CA HIS A 106 19.78 -3.03 1.65
C HIS A 106 18.53 -2.15 1.78
N VAL A 107 17.38 -2.59 1.27
CA VAL A 107 16.12 -1.83 1.37
C VAL A 107 15.72 -1.62 2.84
N VAL A 108 15.83 -2.65 3.68
CA VAL A 108 15.56 -2.55 5.13
C VAL A 108 16.45 -1.52 5.80
N GLU A 109 17.75 -1.50 5.48
CA GLU A 109 18.68 -0.52 6.03
C GLU A 109 18.30 0.91 5.62
N GLN A 110 18.01 1.12 4.33
CA GLN A 110 17.62 2.43 3.82
C GLN A 110 16.30 2.93 4.42
N LEU A 111 15.31 2.06 4.59
CA LEU A 111 14.04 2.41 5.25
C LEU A 111 14.26 2.81 6.71
N LYS A 112 15.15 2.11 7.43
CA LYS A 112 15.53 2.47 8.81
C LYS A 112 16.21 3.83 8.86
N THR A 113 17.12 4.13 7.93
CA THR A 113 17.77 5.45 7.85
C THR A 113 16.76 6.59 7.63
N ASN A 114 15.63 6.30 6.98
CA ASN A 114 14.58 7.28 6.69
C ASN A 114 13.39 7.23 7.68
N GLU A 115 13.56 6.59 8.84
CA GLU A 115 12.57 6.50 9.93
C GLU A 115 11.31 5.68 9.61
N HIS A 116 11.35 4.80 8.61
CA HIS A 116 10.28 3.84 8.27
C HIS A 116 10.53 2.47 8.92
N HIS A 117 10.77 2.45 10.24
CA HIS A 117 11.26 1.26 10.95
C HIS A 117 10.25 0.10 11.05
N GLU A 118 8.97 0.38 10.89
CA GLU A 118 7.88 -0.60 11.08
C GLU A 118 7.47 -1.30 9.79
N SER A 119 7.96 -0.85 8.63
CA SER A 119 7.63 -1.40 7.32
C SER A 119 8.15 -2.83 7.18
N VAL A 120 7.28 -3.76 6.77
CA VAL A 120 7.68 -5.13 6.46
C VAL A 120 8.15 -5.20 5.01
N VAL A 121 9.40 -5.61 4.80
CA VAL A 121 9.98 -5.79 3.47
C VAL A 121 9.84 -7.24 3.03
N VAL A 122 9.34 -7.46 1.82
CA VAL A 122 9.18 -8.81 1.24
C VAL A 122 9.52 -8.78 -0.24
N SER A 123 10.42 -9.64 -0.71
CA SER A 123 10.61 -9.84 -2.14
C SER A 123 9.57 -10.78 -2.72
N ILE A 124 8.95 -10.38 -3.83
CA ILE A 124 7.90 -11.13 -4.51
C ILE A 124 8.17 -11.25 -6.01
N SER A 125 7.55 -12.23 -6.65
CA SER A 125 7.49 -12.31 -8.11
C SER A 125 6.05 -12.45 -8.57
N SER A 126 5.43 -11.33 -8.97
CA SER A 126 4.09 -11.37 -9.58
C SER A 126 4.05 -12.26 -10.83
N LYS A 127 5.17 -12.38 -11.56
CA LYS A 127 5.27 -13.25 -12.73
C LYS A 127 5.19 -14.73 -12.35
N ARG A 128 5.92 -15.17 -11.32
CA ARG A 128 5.82 -16.56 -10.83
C ARG A 128 4.44 -16.84 -10.26
N ALA A 129 3.88 -15.95 -9.45
CA ALA A 129 2.54 -16.13 -8.87
C ALA A 129 1.42 -16.25 -9.91
N ARG A 130 1.56 -15.60 -11.09
CA ARG A 130 0.61 -15.78 -12.19
C ARG A 130 0.74 -17.14 -12.89
N MET A 131 1.92 -17.76 -12.84
CA MET A 131 2.21 -19.04 -13.50
C MET A 131 1.96 -20.23 -12.58
N SER A 132 2.21 -20.08 -11.28
CA SER A 132 2.01 -21.10 -10.26
C SER A 132 1.54 -20.47 -8.95
N ASN A 133 0.74 -21.20 -8.18
CA ASN A 133 0.20 -20.71 -6.91
C ASN A 133 1.19 -20.83 -5.73
N ASN A 134 2.48 -21.08 -6.01
CA ASN A 134 3.51 -21.42 -5.03
C ASN A 134 4.64 -20.37 -4.96
N GLU A 135 4.31 -19.09 -5.14
CA GLU A 135 5.28 -18.03 -4.94
C GLU A 135 5.39 -17.71 -3.46
N GLU A 136 6.52 -18.07 -2.84
CA GLU A 136 6.70 -18.02 -1.39
C GLU A 136 6.63 -16.60 -0.82
N GLY A 137 7.12 -15.59 -1.56
CA GLY A 137 7.08 -14.20 -1.14
C GLY A 137 5.64 -13.70 -0.95
N ILE A 138 4.78 -13.90 -1.94
CA ILE A 138 3.36 -13.57 -1.88
C ILE A 138 2.66 -14.39 -0.81
N ALA A 139 2.96 -15.68 -0.68
CA ALA A 139 2.37 -16.52 0.37
C ALA A 139 2.78 -16.05 1.78
N SER A 140 4.02 -15.59 1.96
CA SER A 140 4.50 -15.02 3.21
C SER A 140 3.83 -13.69 3.52
N PHE A 141 3.74 -12.81 2.52
CA PHE A 141 3.04 -11.53 2.64
C PHE A 141 1.56 -11.72 3.04
N LEU A 142 0.82 -12.57 2.32
CA LEU A 142 -0.60 -12.81 2.60
C LEU A 142 -0.81 -13.38 3.99
N ARG A 143 0.05 -14.32 4.43
CA ARG A 143 -0.04 -14.88 5.78
C ARG A 143 0.15 -13.80 6.85
N ASP A 144 1.17 -12.96 6.70
CA ASP A 144 1.42 -11.87 7.64
C ASP A 144 0.29 -10.82 7.61
N PHE A 145 -0.27 -10.55 6.43
CA PHE A 145 -1.43 -9.69 6.28
C PHE A 145 -2.63 -10.24 7.07
N ASP A 146 -3.02 -11.49 6.82
CA ASP A 146 -4.17 -12.14 7.45
C ASP A 146 -3.98 -12.26 8.98
N GLU A 147 -2.77 -12.62 9.44
CA GLU A 147 -2.50 -12.86 10.87
C GLU A 147 -2.32 -11.56 11.68
N ARG A 148 -1.86 -10.48 11.03
CA ARG A 148 -1.32 -9.32 11.75
C ARG A 148 -1.89 -7.98 11.30
N MET A 149 -2.15 -7.79 10.00
CA MET A 149 -2.67 -6.54 9.47
C MET A 149 -4.19 -6.50 9.47
N GLU A 150 -4.85 -7.51 8.90
CA GLU A 150 -6.32 -7.58 8.82
C GLU A 150 -7.00 -7.37 10.18
N PRO A 151 -6.58 -8.02 11.28
CA PRO A 151 -7.17 -7.77 12.60
C PRO A 151 -7.00 -6.33 13.08
N LYS A 152 -5.89 -5.65 12.72
CA LYS A 152 -5.67 -4.24 13.07
C LYS A 152 -6.60 -3.33 12.27
N LEU A 153 -6.79 -3.61 10.99
CA LEU A 153 -7.69 -2.83 10.12
C LEU A 153 -9.15 -2.99 10.59
N GLN A 154 -9.59 -4.21 10.88
CA GLN A 154 -10.92 -4.47 11.44
C GLN A 154 -11.13 -3.76 12.77
N TYR A 155 -10.12 -3.78 13.65
CA TYR A 155 -10.18 -3.05 14.93
C TYR A 155 -10.29 -1.53 14.73
N ARG A 156 -9.51 -0.95 13.81
CA ARG A 156 -9.59 0.48 13.49
C ARG A 156 -10.96 0.86 12.95
N ALA A 157 -11.48 0.11 11.98
CA ALA A 157 -12.80 0.33 11.40
C ALA A 157 -13.91 0.28 12.46
N GLN A 158 -13.84 -0.70 13.38
CA GLN A 158 -14.81 -0.78 14.49
C GLN A 158 -14.69 0.42 15.44
N LYS A 159 -13.46 0.84 15.76
CA LYS A 159 -13.22 1.99 16.66
C LYS A 159 -13.76 3.29 16.05
N GLU A 160 -13.53 3.53 14.77
CA GLU A 160 -14.05 4.71 14.07
C GLU A 160 -15.58 4.72 14.02
N LEU A 161 -16.20 3.56 13.80
CA LEU A 161 -17.65 3.43 13.86
C LEU A 161 -18.20 3.76 15.25
N ASP A 162 -17.57 3.24 16.31
CA ASP A 162 -17.99 3.49 17.69
C ASP A 162 -17.87 4.98 18.05
N GLU A 163 -16.77 5.63 17.67
CA GLU A 163 -16.55 7.07 17.87
C GLU A 163 -17.60 7.92 17.14
N LEU A 164 -17.93 7.56 15.90
CA LEU A 164 -18.92 8.25 15.09
C LEU A 164 -20.35 8.10 15.66
N LEU A 165 -20.68 6.92 16.19
CA LEU A 165 -21.94 6.68 16.89
C LEU A 165 -22.04 7.50 18.18
N GLU A 166 -20.97 7.58 18.95
CA GLU A 166 -20.92 8.37 20.18
C GLU A 166 -21.09 9.88 19.90
N ASP A 167 -20.42 10.41 18.87
CA ASP A 167 -20.55 11.82 18.50
C ASP A 167 -21.99 12.16 18.04
N HIS A 168 -22.59 11.30 17.22
CA HIS A 168 -23.99 11.46 16.81
C HIS A 168 -24.97 11.38 18.00
N ALA A 169 -24.78 10.44 18.92
CA ALA A 169 -25.61 10.32 20.13
C ALA A 169 -25.49 11.58 21.02
N ASN A 170 -24.27 12.12 21.17
CA ASN A 170 -24.01 13.36 21.90
C ASN A 170 -24.68 14.56 21.22
N HIS A 171 -24.64 14.64 19.90
CA HIS A 171 -25.29 15.71 19.14
C HIS A 171 -26.82 15.67 19.29
N LEU A 172 -27.43 14.48 19.19
CA LEU A 172 -28.88 14.30 19.43
C LEU A 172 -29.28 14.67 20.86
N THR A 173 -28.48 14.27 21.85
CA THR A 173 -28.73 14.60 23.26
C THR A 173 -28.70 16.11 23.49
N LYS A 174 -27.73 16.84 22.90
CA LYS A 174 -27.69 18.31 22.95
C LYS A 174 -28.94 18.92 22.32
N TRP A 175 -29.40 18.40 21.18
CA TRP A 175 -30.60 18.90 20.52
C TRP A 175 -31.87 18.71 21.36
N MET A 176 -31.99 17.58 22.04
CA MET A 176 -33.11 17.31 22.94
C MET A 176 -33.15 18.23 24.17
N GLN A 177 -32.05 18.89 24.54
CA GLN A 177 -32.02 19.87 25.64
C GLN A 177 -32.58 21.24 25.24
N PHE A 178 -32.79 21.50 23.94
CA PHE A 178 -33.39 22.74 23.43
C PHE A 178 -34.92 22.66 23.25
N PHE A 179 -35.53 21.52 23.60
CA PHE A 179 -36.98 21.30 23.64
C PHE A 179 -37.41 20.93 25.07
#